data_AF-A0A940AT54-F1
#
_entry.id   AF-A0A940AT54-F1
#
_cell.length_a   1.000
_cell.length_b   1.000
_cell.length_c   1.000
_cell.angle_alpha   90.00
_cell.angle_beta   90.00
_cell.angle_gamma   90.00
#
_symmetry.space_group_name_H-M   'P 1'
#
loop_
_entity.id
_entity.type
_entity.pdbx_description
1 polymer ?
#
loop_
_entity_poly.entity_id
_entity_poly.type
_entity_poly.pdbx_seq_one_letter_code
_entity_poly.pdbx_strand_id
1 'polypeptide(L)'
;MKKSFLLTVVLLFAIMLFSSFATNDGKILADGTYCVDVEFEGGTGKAKIISPALLNVSNGAATVTVFWNSKSYDYMIVDGVKYMNQTPGDSSSFTFPITELGKTMDVIGNTVAMSKPHEIEYKLTFTLSE
;
A
#
# COMPACT_ATOMS: atom_id res chain seq x y z
N MET A 1 -45.72 -11.17 -19.38
CA MET A 1 -44.44 -10.43 -19.42
C MET A 1 -43.99 -10.16 -17.99
N LYS A 2 -42.67 -10.16 -17.71
CA LYS A 2 -42.01 -9.97 -16.39
C LYS A 2 -41.63 -11.25 -15.61
N LYS A 3 -40.86 -12.16 -16.22
CA LYS A 3 -40.00 -13.12 -15.47
C LYS A 3 -38.54 -13.19 -15.98
N SER A 4 -38.13 -12.24 -16.84
CA SER A 4 -36.79 -12.24 -17.45
C SER A 4 -35.86 -11.11 -16.96
N PHE A 5 -36.28 -10.28 -16.02
CA PHE A 5 -35.50 -9.09 -15.63
C PHE A 5 -34.48 -9.35 -14.50
N LEU A 6 -34.58 -10.48 -13.80
CA LEU A 6 -33.73 -10.75 -12.63
C LEU A 6 -32.48 -11.61 -12.92
N LEU A 7 -32.40 -12.26 -14.09
CA LEU A 7 -31.24 -13.09 -14.43
C LEU A 7 -30.10 -12.29 -15.09
N THR A 8 -30.43 -11.19 -15.78
CA THR A 8 -29.43 -10.39 -16.51
C THR A 8 -28.65 -9.44 -15.60
N VAL A 9 -29.22 -9.01 -14.46
CA VAL A 9 -28.53 -8.10 -13.52
C VAL A 9 -27.52 -8.85 -12.63
N VAL A 10 -27.72 -10.16 -12.38
CA VAL A 10 -26.74 -10.99 -11.66
C VAL A 10 -25.57 -11.39 -12.58
N LEU A 11 -25.81 -11.54 -13.89
CA LEU A 11 -24.75 -11.86 -14.86
C LEU A 11 -23.89 -10.64 -15.27
N LEU A 12 -24.42 -9.41 -15.14
CA LEU A 12 -23.62 -8.18 -15.32
C LEU A 12 -22.73 -7.82 -14.12
N PHE A 13 -22.89 -8.49 -12.98
CA PHE A 13 -21.93 -8.41 -11.86
C PHE A 13 -20.81 -9.46 -11.94
N ALA A 14 -20.88 -10.40 -12.88
CA ALA A 14 -19.90 -11.49 -13.04
C ALA A 14 -18.68 -11.12 -13.91
N ILE A 15 -18.55 -9.86 -14.32
CA ILE A 15 -17.32 -9.33 -14.93
C ILE A 15 -16.81 -8.18 -14.06
N MET A 16 -16.61 -8.46 -12.77
CA MET A 16 -15.51 -7.78 -12.08
C MET A 16 -14.25 -8.31 -12.75
N LEU A 17 -13.64 -7.50 -13.61
CA LEU A 17 -12.29 -7.75 -14.10
C LEU A 17 -11.43 -7.96 -12.85
N PHE A 18 -11.09 -9.21 -12.54
CA PHE A 18 -10.09 -9.51 -11.53
C PHE A 18 -8.77 -8.96 -12.08
N SER A 19 -8.44 -7.72 -11.72
CA SER A 19 -7.11 -7.17 -11.92
C SER A 19 -6.17 -8.10 -11.18
N SER A 20 -5.33 -8.88 -11.89
CA SER A 20 -4.35 -9.72 -11.23
C SER A 20 -3.21 -8.83 -10.71
N PHE A 21 -2.95 -8.84 -9.41
CA PHE A 21 -1.76 -8.20 -8.87
C PHE A 21 -0.51 -8.97 -9.31
N ALA A 22 0.37 -8.28 -10.04
CA ALA A 22 1.55 -8.87 -10.67
C ALA A 22 2.85 -8.27 -10.10
N THR A 23 3.92 -9.07 -10.16
CA THR A 23 5.30 -8.59 -10.01
C THR A 23 5.81 -8.00 -11.34
N ASN A 24 6.93 -7.27 -11.33
CA ASN A 24 7.56 -6.74 -12.55
C ASN A 24 7.86 -7.81 -13.60
N ASP A 25 8.14 -9.05 -13.16
CA ASP A 25 8.45 -10.17 -14.05
C ASP A 25 7.18 -10.84 -14.63
N GLY A 26 6.00 -10.23 -14.42
CA GLY A 26 4.70 -10.72 -14.90
C GLY A 26 4.15 -11.90 -14.09
N LYS A 27 4.75 -12.22 -12.94
CA LYS A 27 4.24 -13.28 -12.06
C LYS A 27 3.04 -12.78 -11.28
N ILE A 28 1.92 -13.48 -11.39
CA ILE A 28 0.72 -13.22 -10.58
C ILE A 28 0.92 -13.85 -9.19
N LEU A 29 0.68 -13.08 -8.14
CA LEU A 29 0.67 -13.59 -6.78
C LEU A 29 -0.70 -14.21 -6.46
N ALA A 30 -0.67 -15.35 -5.77
CA ALA A 30 -1.88 -15.96 -5.25
C ALA A 30 -2.38 -15.15 -4.04
N ASP A 31 -3.64 -15.37 -3.67
CA ASP A 31 -4.18 -14.83 -2.42
C ASP A 31 -3.35 -15.35 -1.23
N GLY A 32 -2.92 -14.45 -0.36
CA GLY A 32 -2.03 -14.79 0.73
C GLY A 32 -1.35 -13.58 1.38
N THR A 33 -0.49 -13.88 2.35
CA THR A 33 0.33 -12.89 3.04
C THR A 33 1.79 -13.16 2.74
N TYR A 34 2.51 -12.10 2.37
CA TYR A 34 3.91 -12.12 1.96
C TYR A 34 4.71 -11.10 2.74
N CYS A 35 6.03 -11.32 2.84
CA CYS A 35 6.97 -10.31 3.25
C CYS A 35 7.54 -9.63 2.00
N VAL A 36 7.63 -8.31 2.04
CA VAL A 36 8.26 -7.53 0.99
C VAL A 36 9.37 -6.65 1.56
N ASP A 37 10.50 -6.61 0.89
CA ASP A 37 11.54 -5.65 1.18
C ASP A 37 11.14 -4.26 0.69
N VAL A 38 11.60 -3.25 1.41
CA VAL A 38 11.28 -1.85 1.12
C VAL A 38 12.57 -1.09 0.84
N GLU A 39 12.73 -0.67 -0.41
CA GLU A 39 13.66 0.40 -0.75
C GLU A 39 13.01 1.74 -0.41
N PHE A 40 13.73 2.58 0.31
CA PHE A 40 13.24 3.83 0.87
C PHE A 40 14.22 4.96 0.58
N GLU A 41 13.79 5.94 -0.20
CA GLU A 41 14.60 7.12 -0.55
C GLU A 41 13.84 8.42 -0.24
N GLY A 42 14.60 9.51 -0.11
CA GLY A 42 14.05 10.86 0.10
C GLY A 42 14.16 11.38 1.52
N GLY A 43 13.47 12.50 1.77
CA GLY A 43 13.60 13.30 2.98
C GLY A 43 15.04 13.69 3.33
N THR A 44 15.37 13.69 4.63
CA THR A 44 16.69 14.10 5.16
C THR A 44 17.65 12.92 5.43
N GLY A 45 17.27 11.70 5.03
CA GLY A 45 18.03 10.47 5.29
C GLY A 45 17.95 9.91 6.71
N LYS A 46 17.21 10.57 7.63
CA LYS A 46 17.02 10.09 9.02
C LYS A 46 15.85 9.14 9.18
N ALA A 47 14.80 9.32 8.39
CA ALA A 47 13.60 8.50 8.42
C ALA A 47 13.85 7.18 7.70
N LYS A 48 13.20 6.11 8.16
CA LYS A 48 13.23 4.80 7.51
C LYS A 48 11.88 4.12 7.64
N ILE A 49 11.51 3.35 6.63
CA ILE A 49 10.53 2.27 6.76
C ILE A 49 11.27 1.01 7.22
N ILE A 50 10.69 0.31 8.18
CA ILE A 50 11.19 -0.97 8.68
C ILE A 50 10.91 -2.04 7.63
N SER A 51 11.96 -2.75 7.21
CA SER A 51 11.91 -3.88 6.30
C SER A 51 12.15 -5.18 7.06
N PRO A 52 11.46 -6.29 6.72
CA PRO A 52 10.42 -6.39 5.70
C PRO A 52 9.08 -5.78 6.13
N ALA A 53 8.29 -5.33 5.16
CA ALA A 53 6.90 -4.93 5.31
C ALA A 53 5.94 -6.08 5.00
N LEU A 54 4.70 -5.98 5.49
CA LEU A 54 3.68 -7.01 5.29
C LEU A 54 2.83 -6.71 4.07
N LEU A 55 2.80 -7.62 3.09
CA LEU A 55 1.93 -7.54 1.93
C LEU A 55 0.79 -8.56 2.06
N ASN A 56 -0.45 -8.12 1.89
CA ASN A 56 -1.60 -9.01 1.76
C ASN A 56 -2.18 -8.91 0.34
N VAL A 57 -2.29 -10.05 -0.33
CA VAL A 57 -2.92 -10.20 -1.64
C VAL A 57 -4.26 -10.93 -1.44
N SER A 58 -5.35 -10.34 -1.92
CA SER A 58 -6.66 -10.98 -1.92
C SER A 58 -7.50 -10.51 -3.10
N ASN A 59 -8.12 -11.46 -3.82
CA ASN A 59 -8.96 -11.19 -4.98
C ASN A 59 -8.27 -10.30 -6.04
N GLY A 60 -6.96 -10.48 -6.22
CA GLY A 60 -6.16 -9.70 -7.17
C GLY A 60 -5.84 -8.26 -6.73
N ALA A 61 -6.26 -7.83 -5.54
CA ALA A 61 -5.81 -6.59 -4.93
C ALA A 61 -4.67 -6.86 -3.95
N ALA A 62 -3.72 -5.93 -3.85
CA ALA A 62 -2.66 -6.01 -2.85
C ALA A 62 -2.64 -4.77 -1.97
N THR A 63 -2.44 -5.01 -0.68
CA THR A 63 -2.29 -3.97 0.34
C THR A 63 -1.01 -4.20 1.11
N VAL A 64 -0.21 -3.16 1.29
CA VAL A 64 1.02 -3.21 2.07
C VAL A 64 0.81 -2.49 3.39
N THR A 65 1.33 -3.04 4.47
CA THR A 65 1.42 -2.38 5.78
C THR A 65 2.88 -2.09 6.08
N VAL A 66 3.21 -0.80 6.14
CA VAL A 66 4.55 -0.31 6.43
C VAL A 66 4.64 0.24 7.85
N PHE A 67 5.82 0.13 8.46
CA PHE A 67 6.13 0.69 9.77
C PHE A 67 7.27 1.68 9.63
N TRP A 68 7.11 2.86 10.20
CA TRP A 68 8.18 3.85 10.28
C TRP A 68 9.01 3.64 11.53
N ASN A 69 10.31 3.96 11.47
CA ASN A 69 11.22 3.94 12.61
C ASN A 69 10.95 5.05 13.65
N SER A 70 9.83 5.77 13.52
CA SER A 70 9.43 6.88 14.37
C SER A 70 7.92 6.89 14.52
N LYS A 71 7.46 7.21 15.72
CA LYS A 71 6.05 7.47 16.05
C LYS A 71 5.53 8.82 15.57
N SER A 72 6.40 9.68 15.05
CA SER A 72 6.06 11.07 14.76
C SER A 72 5.48 11.30 13.38
N TYR A 73 4.79 10.30 12.79
CA TYR A 73 4.08 10.45 11.52
C TYR A 73 2.57 10.30 11.75
N ASP A 74 1.80 11.31 11.34
CA ASP A 74 0.35 11.33 11.56
C ASP A 74 -0.42 10.72 10.39
N TYR A 75 0.02 11.00 9.16
CA TYR A 75 -0.57 10.47 7.94
C TYR A 75 0.46 10.32 6.82
N MET A 76 0.13 9.46 5.86
CA MET A 76 0.76 9.39 4.56
C MET A 76 -0.22 9.81 3.47
N ILE A 77 0.27 10.37 2.38
CA ILE A 77 -0.48 10.53 1.13
C ILE A 77 0.16 9.61 0.09
N VAL A 78 -0.64 8.72 -0.48
CA VAL A 78 -0.24 7.75 -1.50
C VAL A 78 -1.23 7.86 -2.65
N ASP A 79 -0.73 8.14 -3.86
CA ASP A 79 -1.57 8.42 -5.04
C ASP A 79 -2.67 9.46 -4.78
N GLY A 80 -2.35 10.50 -4.01
CA GLY A 80 -3.28 11.56 -3.61
C GLY A 80 -4.29 11.18 -2.53
N VAL A 81 -4.30 9.93 -2.04
CA VAL A 81 -5.19 9.46 -0.98
C VAL A 81 -4.48 9.54 0.37
N LYS A 82 -5.17 10.10 1.37
CA LYS A 82 -4.64 10.25 2.74
C LYS A 82 -4.93 9.01 3.60
N TYR A 83 -3.88 8.43 4.18
CA TYR A 83 -3.92 7.28 5.09
C TYR A 83 -3.45 7.71 6.48
N MET A 84 -4.29 7.52 7.49
CA MET A 84 -3.98 7.89 8.88
C MET A 84 -3.12 6.82 9.57
N ASN A 85 -2.30 7.25 10.53
CA ASN A 85 -1.51 6.34 11.35
C ASN A 85 -2.42 5.41 12.14
N GLN A 86 -2.14 4.11 12.09
CA GLN A 86 -2.91 3.07 12.77
C GLN A 86 -2.33 2.66 14.12
N THR A 87 -1.08 3.03 14.42
CA THR A 87 -0.40 2.68 15.68
C THR A 87 -0.15 3.92 16.53
N PRO A 88 -0.81 4.08 17.69
CA PRO A 88 -0.59 5.20 18.60
C PRO A 88 0.62 5.03 19.55
N GLY A 89 1.60 4.18 19.19
CA GLY A 89 2.67 3.71 20.08
C GLY A 89 4.06 4.28 19.75
N ASP A 90 5.06 3.40 19.70
CA ASP A 90 6.48 3.74 19.48
C ASP A 90 6.89 3.83 18.00
N SER A 91 5.99 3.45 17.09
CA SER A 91 6.14 3.54 15.64
C SER A 91 4.86 4.06 15.01
N SER A 92 4.96 4.52 13.76
CA SER A 92 3.81 4.89 12.94
C SER A 92 3.59 3.81 11.89
N SER A 93 2.36 3.36 11.69
CA SER A 93 2.04 2.36 10.66
C SER A 93 0.94 2.82 9.73
N PHE A 94 1.03 2.38 8.48
CA PHE A 94 0.08 2.75 7.43
C PHE A 94 -0.17 1.54 6.55
N THR A 95 -1.44 1.28 6.26
CA THR A 95 -1.87 0.28 5.26
C THR A 95 -2.44 0.99 4.05
N PHE A 96 -1.93 0.71 2.86
CA PHE A 96 -2.41 1.28 1.61
C PHE A 96 -2.30 0.27 0.45
N PRO A 97 -3.12 0.40 -0.60
CA PRO A 97 -3.03 -0.45 -1.78
C PRO A 97 -1.77 -0.13 -2.57
N ILE A 98 -1.24 -1.15 -3.24
CA ILE A 98 -0.21 -1.01 -4.28
C ILE A 98 -0.70 -1.70 -5.55
N THR A 99 -0.23 -1.25 -6.71
CA THR A 99 -0.66 -1.77 -8.02
C THR A 99 0.28 -2.81 -8.60
N GLU A 100 1.56 -2.76 -8.22
CA GLU A 100 2.60 -3.68 -8.68
C GLU A 100 3.79 -3.68 -7.70
N LEU A 101 4.51 -4.79 -7.61
CA LEU A 101 5.81 -4.84 -6.93
C LEU A 101 6.92 -4.36 -7.87
N GLY A 102 8.00 -3.81 -7.32
CA GLY A 102 9.25 -3.32 -7.90
C GLY A 102 9.16 -2.08 -8.78
N LYS A 103 7.99 -1.46 -8.86
CA LYS A 103 7.87 -0.08 -9.29
C LYS A 103 8.06 0.88 -8.13
N THR A 104 8.82 1.93 -8.38
CA THR A 104 8.95 3.06 -7.46
C THR A 104 7.67 3.90 -7.46
N MET A 105 7.18 4.22 -6.26
CA MET A 105 6.03 5.08 -6.04
C MET A 105 6.41 6.29 -5.18
N ASP A 106 5.86 7.45 -5.55
CA ASP A 106 5.99 8.69 -4.79
C ASP A 106 4.95 8.72 -3.66
N VAL A 107 5.41 8.99 -2.44
CA VAL A 107 4.56 9.13 -1.26
C VAL A 107 4.94 10.37 -0.47
N ILE A 108 3.99 10.91 0.28
CA ILE A 108 4.23 12.04 1.19
C ILE A 108 3.99 11.57 2.61
N GLY A 109 4.97 11.73 3.50
CA GLY A 109 4.81 11.50 4.93
C GLY A 109 4.68 12.81 5.69
N ASN A 110 3.62 12.99 6.46
CA ASN A 110 3.50 14.14 7.36
C ASN A 110 4.11 13.82 8.73
N THR A 111 5.18 14.53 9.08
CA THR A 111 5.83 14.40 10.38
C THR A 111 5.57 15.60 11.30
N VAL A 112 5.42 15.32 12.60
CA VAL A 112 5.30 16.34 13.67
C VAL A 112 6.52 16.43 14.57
N ALA A 113 7.61 15.72 14.22
CA ALA A 113 8.82 15.66 15.04
C ALA A 113 9.51 17.02 15.24
N MET A 114 9.26 18.01 14.36
CA MET A 114 9.95 19.30 14.34
C MET A 114 9.14 20.45 14.95
N SER A 115 8.24 20.15 15.90
CA SER A 115 7.33 21.12 16.56
C SER A 115 6.27 21.77 15.65
N LYS A 116 6.34 21.55 14.34
CA LYS A 116 5.31 21.87 13.35
C LYS A 116 5.11 20.67 12.40
N PRO A 117 3.90 20.46 11.88
CA PRO A 117 3.66 19.48 10.83
C PRO A 117 4.45 19.83 9.55
N HIS A 118 5.11 18.83 8.97
CA HIS A 118 5.82 18.93 7.70
C HIS A 118 5.47 17.73 6.82
N GLU A 119 5.00 18.00 5.61
CA GLU A 119 4.87 17.03 4.53
C GLU A 119 6.22 16.88 3.83
N ILE A 120 6.72 15.64 3.72
CA ILE A 120 8.00 15.32 3.11
C ILE A 120 7.77 14.24 2.05
N GLU A 121 8.33 14.44 0.86
CA GLU A 121 8.30 13.48 -0.24
C GLU A 121 9.33 12.35 -0.03
N TYR A 122 8.88 11.14 -0.33
CA TYR A 122 9.69 9.92 -0.31
C TYR A 122 9.36 9.06 -1.53
N LYS A 123 10.29 8.17 -1.87
CA LYS A 123 10.14 7.15 -2.90
C LYS A 123 10.22 5.77 -2.26
N LEU A 124 9.23 4.94 -2.54
CA LEU A 124 9.18 3.55 -2.05
C LEU A 124 9.22 2.59 -3.23
N THR A 125 10.03 1.53 -3.11
CA THR A 125 9.96 0.38 -4.02
C THR A 125 9.79 -0.89 -3.18
N PHE A 126 8.81 -1.72 -3.52
CA PHE A 126 8.53 -2.96 -2.79
C PHE A 126 8.93 -4.17 -3.62
N THR A 127 9.77 -5.05 -3.09
CA THR A 127 10.16 -6.30 -3.77
C THR A 127 9.83 -7.49 -2.87
N LEU A 128 9.53 -8.66 -3.44
CA LEU A 128 9.37 -9.86 -2.60
C LEU A 128 10.68 -10.11 -1.84
N SER A 129 10.60 -10.32 -0.53
CA SER A 129 11.73 -10.80 0.24
C SER A 129 12.07 -12.23 -0.23
N GLU A 130 13.34 -12.52 -0.45
CA GLU A 130 13.84 -13.87 -0.81
C GLU A 130 13.70 -14.89 0.33
#